data_AF-A0A954V1Z9-F1
#
_entry.id   AF-A0A954V1Z9-F1
#
_cell.length_a   1.000
_cell.length_b   1.000
_cell.length_c   1.000
_cell.angle_alpha   90.00
_cell.angle_beta   90.00
_cell.angle_gamma   90.00
#
_symmetry.space_group_name_H-M   'P 1'
#
loop_
_entity.id
_entity.type
_entity.pdbx_description
1 polymer ?
#
loop_
_entity_poly.entity_id
_entity_poly.type
_entity_poly.pdbx_seq_one_letter_code
_entity_poly.pdbx_strand_id
1 'polypeptide(L)' 'MTSSTYRAGTIKRDRRTADRINTLDDQIVSVLTADHPQSIRHVFYRLTDPRLAEPVEKSDRGYRHVQDRCVKLRRAGRI' A
#
# COMPACT_ATOMS: atom_id res chain seq x y z
N MET A 1 4.43 38.13 -26.99
CA MET A 1 3.98 37.37 -25.80
C MET A 1 3.44 36.02 -26.27
N THR A 2 4.24 34.97 -26.22
CA THR A 2 3.82 33.63 -26.65
C THR A 2 3.05 32.95 -25.52
N SER A 3 1.72 32.88 -25.67
CA SER A 3 0.85 32.12 -24.77
C SER A 3 1.12 30.63 -24.95
N SER A 4 1.79 30.01 -23.97
CA SER A 4 2.03 28.56 -23.94
C SER A 4 0.71 27.85 -23.66
N THR A 5 0.10 27.26 -24.68
CA THR A 5 -1.14 26.49 -24.57
C THR A 5 -0.90 25.19 -23.78
N TYR A 6 -1.58 25.05 -22.64
CA TYR A 6 -1.54 23.83 -21.81
C TYR A 6 -2.18 22.67 -22.59
N ARG A 7 -1.42 21.60 -22.87
CA ARG A 7 -1.92 20.38 -23.52
C ARG A 7 -2.23 19.31 -22.48
N ALA A 8 -3.25 18.50 -22.77
CA ALA A 8 -3.56 17.33 -21.95
C ALA A 8 -2.38 16.34 -21.95
N GLY A 9 -1.89 15.98 -20.77
CA GLY A 9 -0.87 14.96 -20.55
C GLY A 9 -1.45 13.72 -19.87
N THR A 10 -0.77 12.59 -19.97
CA THR A 10 -1.19 11.35 -19.29
C THR A 10 -1.15 11.52 -17.77
N ILE A 11 -2.19 11.05 -17.08
CA ILE A 11 -2.23 11.02 -15.61
C ILE A 11 -1.00 10.26 -15.10
N LYS A 12 -0.18 10.94 -14.29
CA LYS A 12 0.99 10.32 -13.66
C LYS A 12 0.50 9.25 -12.69
N ARG A 13 1.05 8.04 -12.81
CA ARG A 13 0.75 6.94 -11.88
C ARG A 13 1.42 7.24 -10.55
N ASP A 14 0.67 7.23 -9.44
CA ASP A 14 1.27 7.27 -8.11
C ASP A 14 2.01 5.96 -7.86
N ARG A 15 3.33 6.06 -7.69
CA ARG A 15 4.20 4.94 -7.33
C ARG A 15 4.72 5.23 -5.93
N ARG A 16 4.51 4.28 -5.01
CA ARG A 16 5.12 4.35 -3.68
C ARG A 16 6.63 4.35 -3.80
N THR A 17 7.29 5.23 -3.05
CA THR A 17 8.73 5.23 -2.85
C THR A 17 9.14 4.03 -1.99
N ALA A 18 10.44 3.76 -1.89
CA ALA A 18 10.96 2.71 -1.01
C ALA A 18 10.52 2.95 0.46
N ASP A 19 10.60 4.18 0.93
CA ASP A 19 10.20 4.54 2.31
C ASP A 19 8.71 4.28 2.55
N ARG A 20 7.84 4.68 1.62
CA ARG A 20 6.39 4.41 1.69
C ARG A 20 6.09 2.91 1.71
N ILE A 21 6.88 2.10 0.99
CA ILE A 21 6.76 0.65 1.03
C ILE A 21 7.19 0.10 2.39
N ASN A 22 8.28 0.60 2.97
CA ASN A 22 8.73 0.18 4.30
C ASN A 22 7.69 0.52 5.38
N THR A 23 7.10 1.73 5.33
CA THR A 23 5.99 2.11 6.22
C THR A 23 4.80 1.16 6.09
N LEU A 24 4.41 0.81 4.86
CA LEU A 24 3.33 -0.14 4.62
C LEU A 24 3.66 -1.54 5.19
N ASP A 25 4.89 -2.01 5.02
CA ASP A 25 5.35 -3.28 5.58
C ASP A 25 5.28 -3.29 7.12
N ASP A 26 5.75 -2.23 7.75
CA ASP A 26 5.73 -2.12 9.22
C ASP A 26 4.29 -2.06 9.75
N GLN A 27 3.38 -1.41 9.03
CA GLN A 27 1.94 -1.45 9.33
C GLN A 27 1.37 -2.88 9.19
N ILE A 28 1.75 -3.64 8.15
CA ILE A 28 1.33 -5.04 7.99
C ILE A 28 1.80 -5.89 9.17
N VAL A 29 3.09 -5.77 9.53
CA VAL A 29 3.67 -6.48 10.66
C VAL A 29 2.95 -6.10 11.96
N SER A 30 2.69 -4.80 12.19
CA SER A 30 1.95 -4.33 13.36
C SER A 30 0.55 -4.92 13.46
N VAL A 31 -0.23 -4.93 12.36
CA VAL A 31 -1.56 -5.53 12.32
C VAL A 31 -1.49 -7.02 12.67
N LEU A 32 -0.55 -7.76 12.07
CA LEU A 32 -0.38 -9.19 12.32
C LEU A 32 0.21 -9.52 13.69
N THR A 33 0.98 -8.62 14.29
CA THR A 33 1.48 -8.78 15.66
C THR A 33 0.35 -8.60 16.68
N ALA A 34 -0.56 -7.67 16.42
CA ALA A 34 -1.69 -7.40 17.30
C ALA A 34 -2.72 -8.53 17.30
N ASP A 35 -2.90 -9.22 16.17
CA ASP A 35 -3.84 -10.33 16.03
C ASP A 35 -3.35 -11.33 14.97
N HIS A 36 -3.05 -12.56 15.41
CA HIS A 36 -2.52 -13.63 14.55
C HIS A 36 -3.19 -14.99 14.82
N PRO A 37 -3.57 -15.75 13.78
CA PRO A 37 -3.43 -15.49 12.35
C PRO A 37 -4.61 -14.70 11.74
N GLN A 38 -4.34 -13.89 10.70
CA GLN A 38 -5.38 -13.21 9.92
C GLN A 38 -5.37 -13.55 8.43
N SER A 39 -6.55 -13.49 7.81
CA SER A 39 -6.66 -13.54 6.35
C SER A 39 -6.14 -12.25 5.71
N ILE A 40 -5.63 -12.35 4.48
CA ILE A 40 -5.19 -11.18 3.69
C ILE A 40 -6.31 -10.14 3.55
N ARG A 41 -7.57 -10.59 3.45
CA ARG A 41 -8.74 -9.71 3.39
C ARG A 41 -8.91 -8.87 4.66
N HIS A 42 -8.68 -9.46 5.84
CA HIS A 42 -8.77 -8.72 7.08
C HIS A 42 -7.63 -7.70 7.21
N VAL A 43 -6.39 -8.11 6.91
CA VAL A 43 -5.22 -7.22 6.89
C VAL A 43 -5.45 -6.05 5.92
N PHE A 44 -5.92 -6.34 4.70
CA PHE A 44 -6.26 -5.32 3.71
C PHE A 44 -7.25 -4.29 4.27
N TYR A 45 -8.36 -4.73 4.88
CA TYR A 45 -9.34 -3.79 5.43
C TYR A 45 -8.78 -2.92 6.56
N ARG A 46 -7.94 -3.48 7.43
CA ARG A 46 -7.24 -2.67 8.45
C ARG A 46 -6.37 -1.59 7.79
N LEU A 47 -5.70 -1.91 6.69
CA LEU A 47 -4.85 -0.98 5.95
C LEU A 47 -5.61 0.05 5.11
N THR A 48 -6.94 -0.07 4.98
CA THR A 48 -7.76 0.96 4.29
C THR A 48 -8.11 2.17 5.17
N ASP A 49 -7.71 2.18 6.44
CA ASP A 49 -7.96 3.32 7.33
C ASP A 49 -7.16 4.55 6.87
N PRO A 50 -7.82 5.68 6.49
CA PRO A 50 -7.15 6.88 6.01
C PRO A 50 -6.29 7.59 7.07
N ARG A 51 -6.37 7.18 8.34
CA ARG A 51 -5.55 7.72 9.43
C ARG A 51 -4.18 7.04 9.56
N LEU A 52 -3.93 5.98 8.80
CA LEU A 52 -2.62 5.33 8.75
C LEU A 52 -1.60 6.22 8.03
N ALA A 53 -0.32 6.01 8.32
CA ALA A 53 0.76 6.76 7.68
C ALA A 53 0.82 6.46 6.17
N GLU A 54 0.64 5.20 5.79
CA GLU A 54 0.50 4.77 4.39
C GLU A 54 -0.79 3.96 4.21
N PRO A 55 -1.93 4.63 3.95
CA PRO A 55 -3.20 3.95 3.72
C PRO A 55 -3.21 3.26 2.35
N VAL A 56 -3.96 2.17 2.26
CA VAL A 56 -4.21 1.44 1.01
C VAL A 56 -5.59 1.80 0.48
N GLU A 57 -5.65 2.14 -0.80
CA GLU A 57 -6.92 2.38 -1.50
C GLU A 57 -7.81 1.12 -1.43
N LYS A 58 -9.11 1.31 -1.14
CA LYS A 58 -10.12 0.24 -1.14
C LYS A 58 -10.48 -0.18 -2.57
N SER A 59 -9.52 -0.78 -3.26
CA SER A 59 -9.62 -1.24 -4.65
C SER A 59 -8.97 -2.62 -4.82
N ASP A 60 -9.27 -3.32 -5.92
CA ASP A 60 -8.64 -4.60 -6.27
C ASP A 60 -7.11 -4.47 -6.37
N ARG A 61 -6.64 -3.32 -6.88
CA ARG A 61 -5.20 -3.02 -6.96
C ARG A 61 -4.59 -2.91 -5.56
N GLY A 62 -5.28 -2.25 -4.62
CA GLY A 62 -4.86 -2.19 -3.22
C GLY A 62 -4.77 -3.56 -2.58
N TYR A 63 -5.79 -4.41 -2.78
CA TYR A 63 -5.81 -5.77 -2.28
C TYR A 63 -4.63 -6.61 -2.80
N ARG A 64 -4.43 -6.62 -4.13
CA ARG A 64 -3.31 -7.33 -4.76
C ARG A 64 -1.96 -6.83 -4.27
N HIS A 65 -1.85 -5.52 -4.00
CA HIS A 65 -0.62 -4.95 -3.45
C HIS A 65 -0.33 -5.45 -2.04
N VAL A 66 -1.32 -5.45 -1.14
CA VAL A 66 -1.16 -6.00 0.23
C VAL A 66 -0.80 -7.48 0.17
N GLN A 67 -1.45 -8.26 -0.69
CA GLN A 67 -1.14 -9.67 -0.89
C GLN A 67 0.33 -9.88 -1.30
N ASP A 68 0.82 -9.14 -2.29
CA ASP A 68 2.22 -9.19 -2.73
C ASP A 68 3.20 -8.81 -1.61
N ARG A 69 2.89 -7.77 -0.82
CA ARG A 69 3.71 -7.39 0.34
C ARG A 69 3.77 -8.49 1.39
N CYS A 70 2.64 -9.09 1.75
CA CYS A 70 2.63 -10.22 2.70
C CYS A 70 3.48 -11.39 2.21
N VAL A 71 3.43 -11.74 0.91
CA VAL A 71 4.28 -12.81 0.35
C VAL A 71 5.77 -12.45 0.47
N LYS A 72 6.14 -11.20 0.18
CA LYS A 72 7.53 -10.72 0.30
C LYS A 72 8.02 -10.74 1.74
N LEU A 73 7.20 -10.28 2.68
CA LEU A 73 7.51 -10.30 4.12
C LEU A 73 7.68 -11.72 4.64
N ARG A 74 6.80 -12.65 4.24
CA ARG A 74 6.92 -14.06 4.60
C ARG A 74 8.20 -14.70 4.06
N ARG A 75 8.54 -14.43 2.79
CA ARG A 75 9.81 -14.91 2.19
C ARG A 75 11.05 -14.35 2.89
N ALA A 76 10.94 -13.14 3.45
CA ALA A 76 11.99 -12.51 4.24
C ALA A 76 11.98 -12.95 5.73
N GLY A 77 11.06 -13.84 6.15
CA GLY A 77 10.94 -14.28 7.54
C GLY A 77 10.45 -13.20 8.51
N ARG A 78 9.79 -12.14 8.00
CA ARG A 78 9.26 -11.04 8.82
C ARG A 78 7.84 -11.29 9.34
N ILE A 79 7.09 -12.23 8.74
CA ILE A 79 5.75 -12.71 9.12
C ILE A 79 5.55 -14.18 8.74
#